data_AF-A0A429RHA2-F1
#
_entry.id   AF-A0A429RHA2-F1
#
_cell.length_a   1.000
_cell.length_b   1.000
_cell.length_c   1.000
_cell.angle_alpha   90.00
_cell.angle_beta   90.00
_cell.angle_gamma   90.00
#
_symmetry.space_group_name_H-M   'P 1'
#
loop_
_entity.id
_entity.type
_entity.pdbx_description
1 polymer ?
#
loop_
_entity_poly.entity_id
_entity_poly.type
_entity_poly.pdbx_seq_one_letter_code
_entity_poly.pdbx_strand_id
1 'polypeptide(L)'
;MEITIPGALVDFLDGTSLAAGENDSDPASKATRECLEAGRRGRGRTLIIKPTSTDMLNVISEYAETLLDVDDATRAERDAARLWLKRAGQSRAALAEQSLATAPAVEEQPAPAPTNVVRVALRYLRRPGSGTMTPTAYVHINCACGLAKSLVGTFDNLAAAEEAAAAMPGGRRAVRRCAQSQPIHKQAPTVEQAATAPRDEPSDWWTIMDPASGTEIVRVYGATAEDMTRRAEALPEVRAVIRKHRGFSRRRLWVSELTPAQRQQQAPAAEQAVEADLDARLDRVEQQAATAFDATARAVDAIEHAENVEAAVETVEDAEALYAAQLVTEAEATDGTWRGDWIGEHPNDEPLFPIDRPREQGSLFA
;
A
#
# COMPACT_ATOMS: atom_id res chain seq x y z
N MET A 1 -10.01 12.77 -10.83
CA MET A 1 -10.97 11.66 -10.92
C MET A 1 -12.35 12.13 -10.49
N GLU A 2 -13.42 11.74 -11.20
CA GLU A 2 -14.80 11.99 -10.78
C GLU A 2 -15.43 10.68 -10.31
N ILE A 3 -16.23 10.72 -9.24
CA ILE A 3 -16.95 9.55 -8.71
C ILE A 3 -18.44 9.88 -8.56
N THR A 4 -19.29 8.92 -8.91
CA THR A 4 -20.75 9.09 -8.85
C THR A 4 -21.33 8.43 -7.60
N ILE A 5 -21.93 9.24 -6.74
CA ILE A 5 -22.71 8.82 -5.57
C ILE A 5 -24.14 8.47 -6.03
N PRO A 6 -24.64 7.26 -5.72
CA PRO A 6 -26.02 6.88 -6.02
C PRO A 6 -27.03 7.76 -5.30
N GLY A 7 -28.14 8.11 -5.97
CA GLY A 7 -29.06 9.15 -5.47
C GLY A 7 -29.71 8.86 -4.12
N ALA A 8 -30.13 7.61 -3.86
CA ALA A 8 -30.70 7.25 -2.56
C ALA A 8 -29.70 7.41 -1.40
N LEU A 9 -28.40 7.23 -1.66
CA LEU A 9 -27.36 7.51 -0.66
C LEU A 9 -27.19 9.03 -0.47
N VAL A 10 -27.26 9.82 -1.55
CA VAL A 10 -27.22 11.30 -1.44
C VAL A 10 -28.38 11.81 -0.59
N ASP A 11 -29.59 11.30 -0.84
CA ASP A 11 -30.78 11.68 -0.09
C ASP A 11 -30.66 11.34 1.41
N PHE A 12 -30.06 10.18 1.73
CA PHE A 12 -29.73 9.82 3.10
C PHE A 12 -28.72 10.80 3.71
N LEU A 13 -27.60 11.06 3.02
CA LEU A 13 -26.55 11.97 3.49
C LEU A 13 -27.07 13.39 3.75
N ASP A 14 -27.98 13.89 2.90
CA ASP A 14 -28.65 15.19 3.06
C ASP A 14 -29.44 15.29 4.39
N GLY A 15 -29.88 14.16 4.95
CA GLY A 15 -30.55 14.07 6.24
C GLY A 15 -29.64 13.86 7.46
N THR A 16 -28.32 13.76 7.27
CA THR A 16 -27.36 13.48 8.36
C THR A 16 -26.68 14.73 8.91
N SER A 17 -25.96 14.55 10.03
CA SER A 17 -25.05 15.55 10.61
C SER A 17 -23.95 16.01 9.65
N LEU A 18 -23.63 15.22 8.60
CA LEU A 18 -22.64 15.59 7.60
C LEU A 18 -23.12 16.78 6.75
N ALA A 19 -24.35 16.73 6.24
CA ALA A 19 -24.92 17.81 5.43
C ALA A 19 -25.22 19.06 6.27
N ALA A 20 -25.60 18.88 7.54
CA ALA A 20 -25.85 19.99 8.47
C ALA A 20 -24.57 20.71 8.95
N GLY A 21 -23.37 20.19 8.63
CA GLY A 21 -22.09 20.76 9.07
C GLY A 21 -21.81 20.58 10.57
N GLU A 22 -22.56 19.72 11.26
CA GLU A 22 -22.38 19.50 12.69
C GLU A 22 -21.05 18.80 13.03
N ASN A 23 -20.41 18.20 12.03
CA ASN A 23 -19.15 17.47 12.14
C ASN A 23 -17.94 18.22 11.52
N ASP A 24 -18.10 19.50 11.14
CA ASP A 24 -17.06 20.32 10.50
C ASP A 24 -15.80 20.53 11.36
N SER A 25 -15.87 20.16 12.64
CA SER A 25 -14.75 20.16 13.55
C SER A 25 -13.70 19.09 13.22
N ASP A 26 -14.08 18.04 12.47
CA ASP A 26 -13.17 17.12 11.81
C ASP A 26 -12.85 17.64 10.39
N PRO A 27 -11.58 17.90 10.04
CA PRO A 27 -11.21 18.40 8.72
C PRO A 27 -11.67 17.51 7.56
N ALA A 28 -11.68 16.19 7.74
CA ALA A 28 -12.12 15.26 6.70
C ALA A 28 -13.63 15.36 6.46
N SER A 29 -14.41 15.41 7.54
CA SER A 29 -15.86 15.64 7.47
C SER A 29 -16.21 16.99 6.82
N LYS A 30 -15.50 18.07 7.18
CA LYS A 30 -15.69 19.39 6.56
C LYS A 30 -15.38 19.36 5.06
N ALA A 31 -14.24 18.81 4.67
CA ALA A 31 -13.85 18.67 3.27
C ALA A 31 -14.86 17.82 2.49
N THR A 32 -15.42 16.79 3.12
CA THR A 32 -16.48 15.95 2.54
C THR A 32 -17.75 16.75 2.29
N ARG A 33 -18.22 17.52 3.27
CA ARG A 33 -19.40 18.40 3.09
C ARG A 33 -19.20 19.40 1.97
N GLU A 34 -18.07 20.11 1.96
CA GLU A 34 -17.74 21.08 0.90
C GLU A 34 -17.67 20.41 -0.48
N CYS A 35 -17.19 19.17 -0.57
CA CYS A 35 -17.16 18.41 -1.81
C CYS A 35 -18.56 17.97 -2.27
N LEU A 36 -19.45 17.57 -1.34
CA LEU A 36 -20.84 17.24 -1.64
C LEU A 36 -21.62 18.46 -2.13
N GLU A 37 -21.43 19.63 -1.49
CA GLU A 37 -22.03 20.91 -1.89
C GLU A 37 -21.54 21.37 -3.28
N ALA A 38 -20.26 21.18 -3.58
CA ALA A 38 -19.69 21.47 -4.88
C ALA A 38 -20.02 20.42 -5.97
N GLY A 39 -20.62 19.29 -5.58
CA GLY A 39 -20.97 18.20 -6.47
C GLY A 39 -22.00 18.60 -7.52
N ARG A 40 -21.86 18.10 -8.75
CA ARG A 40 -22.84 18.34 -9.82
C ARG A 40 -23.86 17.21 -9.86
N ARG A 41 -25.14 17.54 -10.09
CA ARG A 41 -26.18 16.51 -10.28
C ARG A 41 -25.96 15.79 -11.61
N GLY A 42 -25.93 14.45 -11.57
CA GLY A 42 -25.79 13.59 -12.73
C GLY A 42 -27.14 13.21 -13.34
N ARG A 43 -27.18 12.13 -14.13
CA ARG A 43 -28.44 11.57 -14.63
C ARG A 43 -29.27 11.01 -13.46
N GLY A 44 -30.55 11.38 -13.39
CA GLY A 44 -31.42 11.00 -12.28
C GLY A 44 -31.09 11.73 -10.97
N ARG A 45 -31.19 11.04 -9.83
CA ARG A 45 -30.90 11.61 -8.50
C ARG A 45 -29.42 11.52 -8.09
N THR A 46 -28.53 11.11 -8.99
CA THR A 46 -27.10 10.89 -8.68
C THR A 46 -26.33 12.19 -8.47
N LEU A 47 -25.24 12.13 -7.69
CA LEU A 47 -24.32 13.25 -7.46
C LEU A 47 -22.91 12.86 -7.92
N ILE A 48 -22.28 13.70 -8.74
CA ILE A 48 -20.90 13.49 -9.20
C ILE A 48 -20.00 14.44 -8.42
N ILE A 49 -19.04 13.88 -7.69
CA ILE A 49 -18.07 14.61 -6.87
C ILE A 49 -16.63 14.42 -7.37
N LYS A 50 -15.75 15.35 -7.01
CA LYS A 50 -14.30 15.29 -7.26
C LYS A 50 -13.56 15.16 -5.93
N PRO A 51 -13.29 13.94 -5.45
CA PRO A 51 -12.62 13.75 -4.17
C PRO A 51 -11.17 14.24 -4.26
N THR A 52 -10.74 14.96 -3.23
CA THR A 52 -9.37 15.48 -3.10
C THR A 52 -8.49 14.60 -2.20
N SER A 53 -9.09 13.72 -1.39
CA SER A 53 -8.39 12.81 -0.50
C SER A 53 -9.11 11.47 -0.35
N THR A 54 -8.39 10.45 0.10
CA THR A 54 -8.95 9.14 0.47
C THR A 54 -9.81 9.23 1.73
N ASP A 55 -9.48 10.11 2.67
CA ASP A 55 -10.25 10.33 3.89
C ASP A 55 -11.70 10.75 3.60
N MET A 56 -11.91 11.58 2.58
CA MET A 56 -13.24 11.96 2.13
C MET A 56 -14.08 10.75 1.70
N LEU A 57 -13.47 9.81 0.97
CA LEU A 57 -14.14 8.58 0.56
C LEU A 57 -14.43 7.67 1.75
N ASN A 58 -13.55 7.67 2.76
CA ASN A 58 -13.76 6.91 3.99
C ASN A 58 -14.94 7.46 4.79
N VAL A 59 -15.04 8.79 4.94
CA VAL A 59 -16.18 9.42 5.64
C VAL A 59 -17.50 9.01 4.98
N ILE A 60 -17.63 9.14 3.66
CA ILE A 60 -18.89 8.74 2.97
C ILE A 60 -19.14 7.22 3.12
N SER A 61 -18.07 6.41 3.11
CA SER A 61 -18.18 4.96 3.31
C SER A 61 -18.67 4.59 4.71
N GLU A 62 -18.25 5.31 5.76
CA GLU A 62 -18.74 5.11 7.13
C GLU A 62 -20.25 5.40 7.24
N TYR A 63 -20.75 6.45 6.59
CA TYR A 63 -22.20 6.70 6.52
C TYR A 63 -22.93 5.63 5.73
N ALA A 64 -22.34 5.12 4.65
CA ALA A 64 -22.93 4.03 3.87
C ALA A 64 -22.99 2.71 4.67
N GLU A 65 -21.97 2.41 5.47
CA GLU A 65 -21.97 1.26 6.40
C GLU A 65 -23.02 1.46 7.50
N THR A 66 -23.08 2.65 8.10
CA THR A 66 -24.11 2.99 9.09
C THR A 66 -25.52 2.81 8.50
N LEU A 67 -25.75 3.23 7.26
CA LEU A 67 -27.02 3.05 6.56
C LEU A 67 -27.39 1.57 6.35
N LEU A 68 -26.40 0.68 6.18
CA LEU A 68 -26.65 -0.76 6.05
C LEU A 68 -27.10 -1.39 7.38
N ASP A 69 -26.70 -0.82 8.51
CA ASP A 69 -27.04 -1.28 9.85
C ASP A 69 -28.39 -0.72 10.37
N VAL A 70 -28.99 0.26 9.70
CA VAL A 70 -30.30 0.81 10.06
C VAL A 70 -31.42 -0.16 9.66
N ASP A 71 -32.23 -0.57 10.64
CA ASP A 71 -33.34 -1.51 10.45
C ASP A 71 -34.39 -1.00 9.45
N ASP A 72 -34.70 0.30 9.50
CA ASP A 72 -35.71 0.96 8.67
C ASP A 72 -35.19 1.43 7.30
N ALA A 73 -33.94 1.12 6.93
CA ALA A 73 -33.41 1.49 5.63
C ALA A 73 -34.19 0.81 4.50
N THR A 74 -34.58 1.58 3.49
CA THR A 74 -35.25 1.05 2.30
C THR A 74 -34.30 0.17 1.49
N ARG A 75 -34.87 -0.71 0.65
CA ARG A 75 -34.06 -1.54 -0.26
C ARG A 75 -33.17 -0.69 -1.18
N ALA A 76 -33.70 0.42 -1.70
CA ALA A 76 -32.98 1.32 -2.59
C ALA A 76 -31.77 1.98 -1.90
N GLU A 77 -31.91 2.38 -0.64
CA GLU A 77 -30.83 2.91 0.18
C GLU A 77 -29.72 1.87 0.43
N ARG A 78 -30.09 0.64 0.80
CA ARG A 78 -29.11 -0.44 0.99
C ARG A 78 -28.36 -0.79 -0.28
N ASP A 79 -29.06 -0.86 -1.42
CA ASP A 79 -28.44 -1.15 -2.72
C ASP A 79 -27.53 0.00 -3.16
N ALA A 80 -27.93 1.26 -2.89
CA ALA A 80 -27.10 2.45 -3.11
C ALA A 80 -25.83 2.45 -2.24
N ALA A 81 -25.93 2.10 -0.96
CA ALA A 81 -24.79 2.01 -0.04
C ALA A 81 -23.78 0.95 -0.50
N ARG A 82 -24.24 -0.25 -0.86
CA ARG A 82 -23.34 -1.32 -1.39
C ARG A 82 -22.67 -0.90 -2.68
N LEU A 83 -23.41 -0.26 -3.60
CA LEU A 83 -22.87 0.25 -4.84
C LEU A 83 -21.80 1.31 -4.59
N TRP A 84 -22.02 2.20 -3.62
CA TRP A 84 -21.01 3.17 -3.19
C TRP A 84 -19.75 2.49 -2.67
N LEU A 85 -19.85 1.55 -1.72
CA LEU A 85 -18.68 0.88 -1.14
C LEU A 85 -17.81 0.20 -2.21
N LYS A 86 -18.44 -0.42 -3.22
CA LYS A 86 -17.73 -0.99 -4.37
C LYS A 86 -16.96 0.08 -5.16
N ARG A 87 -17.62 1.20 -5.50
CA ARG A 87 -17.02 2.31 -6.26
C ARG A 87 -15.91 3.01 -5.47
N ALA A 88 -16.14 3.28 -4.19
CA ALA A 88 -15.18 3.92 -3.30
C ALA A 88 -13.92 3.05 -3.10
N GLY A 89 -14.04 1.72 -3.13
CA GLY A 89 -12.88 0.81 -3.15
C GLY A 89 -11.99 1.04 -4.37
N GLN A 90 -12.57 1.03 -5.56
CA GLN A 90 -11.84 1.25 -6.83
C GLN A 90 -11.23 2.66 -6.89
N SER A 91 -12.00 3.67 -6.49
CA SER A 91 -11.55 5.06 -6.47
C SER A 91 -10.43 5.35 -5.46
N ARG A 92 -10.37 4.63 -4.33
CA ARG A 92 -9.26 4.73 -3.38
C ARG A 92 -7.95 4.23 -3.98
N ALA A 93 -7.99 3.11 -4.70
CA ALA A 93 -6.82 2.60 -5.41
C ALA A 93 -6.30 3.63 -6.43
N ALA A 94 -7.19 4.17 -7.26
CA ALA A 94 -6.83 5.19 -8.25
C ALA A 94 -6.27 6.49 -7.63
N LEU A 95 -6.82 6.96 -6.51
CA LEU A 95 -6.29 8.14 -5.80
C LEU A 95 -4.93 7.88 -5.14
N ALA A 96 -4.70 6.66 -4.64
CA ALA A 96 -3.42 6.26 -4.08
C ALA A 96 -2.35 6.22 -5.17
N GLU A 97 -2.65 5.63 -6.33
CA GLU A 97 -1.79 5.62 -7.51
C GLU A 97 -1.49 7.04 -8.00
N GLN A 98 -2.51 7.90 -8.08
CA GLN A 98 -2.31 9.30 -8.49
C GLN A 98 -1.43 10.06 -7.50
N SER A 99 -1.58 9.79 -6.20
CA SER A 99 -0.78 10.40 -5.14
C SER A 99 0.67 9.92 -5.18
N LEU A 100 0.92 8.64 -5.49
CA LEU A 100 2.25 8.09 -5.72
C LEU A 100 2.90 8.69 -6.97
N ALA A 101 2.13 8.86 -8.06
CA ALA A 101 2.63 9.44 -9.31
C ALA A 101 2.92 10.95 -9.19
N THR A 102 2.20 11.67 -8.32
CA THR A 102 2.35 13.12 -8.14
C THR A 102 3.28 13.47 -6.98
N ALA A 103 3.62 12.49 -6.13
CA ALA A 103 4.58 12.71 -5.05
C ALA A 103 5.94 13.07 -5.66
N PRO A 104 6.48 14.29 -5.43
CA PRO A 104 7.87 14.53 -5.73
C PRO A 104 8.70 13.50 -4.95
N ALA A 105 9.82 13.06 -5.50
CA ALA A 105 10.77 12.17 -4.82
C ALA A 105 11.33 12.88 -3.58
N VAL A 106 10.54 12.87 -2.49
CA VAL A 106 10.95 13.31 -1.18
C VAL A 106 11.71 12.14 -0.59
N GLU A 107 13.01 12.33 -0.38
CA GLU A 107 13.83 11.41 0.41
C GLU A 107 13.05 10.98 1.65
N GLU A 108 12.92 9.67 1.84
CA GLU A 108 12.14 9.05 2.91
C GLU A 108 12.69 9.48 4.27
N GLN A 109 12.14 10.59 4.78
CA GLN A 109 12.50 11.13 6.06
C GLN A 109 11.87 10.22 7.12
N PRO A 110 12.65 9.65 8.06
CA PRO A 110 12.16 8.66 9.00
C PRO A 110 10.96 9.22 9.76
N ALA A 111 9.87 8.45 9.78
CA ALA A 111 8.62 8.84 10.42
C ALA A 111 8.91 9.36 11.84
N PRO A 112 8.48 10.60 12.17
CA PRO A 112 8.75 11.17 13.48
C PRO A 112 8.13 10.27 14.55
N ALA A 113 8.86 10.04 15.64
CA ALA A 113 8.38 9.24 16.76
C ALA A 113 7.00 9.74 17.22
N PRO A 114 6.07 8.84 17.59
CA PRO A 114 4.71 9.22 17.95
C PRO A 114 4.75 10.22 19.12
N THR A 115 4.31 11.45 18.86
CA THR A 115 4.19 12.48 19.88
C THR A 115 2.91 12.24 20.67
N ASN A 116 3.00 12.22 21.99
CA ASN A 116 1.81 12.13 22.83
C ASN A 116 1.02 13.44 22.71
N VAL A 117 -0.23 13.35 22.28
CA VAL A 117 -1.13 14.50 22.20
C VAL A 117 -2.04 14.47 23.42
N VAL A 118 -1.85 15.43 24.34
CA VAL A 118 -2.72 15.59 25.52
C VAL A 118 -3.68 16.75 25.26
N ARG A 119 -4.99 16.49 25.33
CA ARG A 119 -6.06 17.46 25.08
C ARG A 119 -6.91 17.64 26.34
N VAL A 120 -7.40 18.84 26.58
CA VAL A 120 -8.38 19.12 27.64
C VAL A 120 -9.70 19.52 27.01
N ALA A 121 -10.81 18.93 27.44
CA ALA A 121 -12.15 19.26 26.96
C ALA A 121 -13.11 19.52 28.13
N LEU A 122 -14.10 20.40 27.91
CA LEU A 122 -15.14 20.69 28.90
C LEU A 122 -16.45 20.00 28.55
N ARG A 123 -16.98 19.18 29.47
CA ARG A 123 -18.33 18.61 29.34
C ARG A 123 -19.26 19.19 30.39
N TYR A 124 -20.42 19.67 29.96
CA TYR A 124 -21.49 20.07 30.86
C TYR A 124 -22.31 18.83 31.23
N LEU A 125 -22.25 18.44 32.49
CA LEU A 125 -23.00 17.30 33.02
C LEU A 125 -24.17 17.78 33.83
N ARG A 126 -25.35 17.18 33.61
CA ARG A 126 -26.53 17.46 34.42
C ARG A 126 -26.36 16.81 35.79
N ARG A 127 -26.45 17.60 36.86
CA ARG A 127 -26.43 17.06 38.22
C ARG A 127 -27.72 16.28 38.49
N PRO A 128 -27.66 15.02 38.98
CA PRO A 128 -28.86 14.24 39.29
C PRO A 128 -29.76 15.01 40.25
N GLY A 129 -31.03 15.18 39.87
CA GLY A 129 -32.05 15.82 40.70
C GLY A 129 -32.05 17.35 40.75
N SER A 130 -31.03 18.07 40.26
CA SER A 130 -30.98 19.54 40.39
C SER A 130 -31.33 20.32 39.12
N GLY A 131 -31.48 19.66 37.97
CA GLY A 131 -31.72 20.30 36.67
C GLY A 131 -30.55 21.14 36.13
N THR A 132 -29.62 21.55 36.99
CA THR A 132 -28.45 22.37 36.72
C THR A 132 -27.38 21.59 35.95
N MET A 133 -26.82 22.23 34.93
CA MET A 133 -25.64 21.75 34.21
C MET A 133 -24.38 22.25 34.92
N THR A 134 -23.45 21.35 35.24
CA THR A 134 -22.16 21.69 35.82
C THR A 134 -21.04 21.37 34.82
N PRO A 135 -20.18 22.34 34.47
CA PRO A 135 -19.00 22.06 33.66
C PRO A 135 -18.04 21.13 34.41
N THR A 136 -17.48 20.15 33.70
CA THR A 136 -16.47 19.21 34.20
C THR A 136 -15.37 19.10 33.16
N ALA A 137 -14.12 19.34 33.56
CA ALA A 137 -12.96 19.20 32.69
C ALA A 137 -12.51 17.74 32.58
N TYR A 138 -12.26 17.31 31.35
CA TYR A 138 -11.72 15.99 31.02
C TYR A 138 -10.37 16.11 30.34
N VAL A 139 -9.41 15.30 30.78
CA VAL A 139 -8.10 15.14 30.14
C VAL A 139 -8.12 13.91 29.24
N HIS A 140 -7.67 14.10 28.00
CA HIS A 140 -7.64 13.11 26.92
C HIS A 140 -6.20 12.92 26.48
N ILE A 141 -5.70 11.70 26.57
CA ILE A 141 -4.34 11.36 26.15
C ILE A 141 -4.45 10.42 24.96
N ASN A 142 -3.93 10.81 23.80
CA ASN A 142 -3.97 10.03 22.56
C ASN A 142 -5.38 9.46 22.26
N CYS A 143 -6.43 10.22 22.61
CA CYS A 143 -7.81 9.77 22.53
C CYS A 143 -8.41 10.08 21.16
N ALA A 144 -8.98 9.07 20.49
CA ALA A 144 -9.71 9.22 19.23
C ALA A 144 -11.18 9.64 19.43
N CYS A 145 -11.58 9.98 20.66
CA CYS A 145 -12.97 10.15 21.08
C CYS A 145 -13.73 11.39 20.52
N GLY A 146 -13.36 11.94 19.35
CA GLY A 146 -14.19 12.89 18.57
C GLY A 146 -14.63 14.18 19.30
N LEU A 147 -13.81 14.71 20.20
CA LEU A 147 -14.22 15.71 21.21
C LEU A 147 -14.21 17.17 20.78
N ALA A 148 -14.40 17.43 19.50
CA ALA A 148 -14.02 18.72 18.94
C ALA A 148 -14.98 19.87 19.29
N LYS A 149 -16.18 19.61 19.84
CA LYS A 149 -17.14 20.66 20.21
C LYS A 149 -16.82 21.42 21.51
N SER A 150 -15.81 21.00 22.30
CA SER A 150 -15.50 21.62 23.60
C SER A 150 -14.02 21.61 23.98
N LEU A 151 -13.14 21.59 22.97
CA LEU A 151 -11.69 21.58 23.16
C LEU A 151 -11.25 22.90 23.81
N VAL A 152 -10.60 22.79 24.96
CA VAL A 152 -10.00 23.92 25.68
C VAL A 152 -8.61 24.23 25.14
N GLY A 153 -7.83 23.18 24.87
CA GLY A 153 -6.46 23.30 24.40
C GLY A 153 -5.78 21.95 24.25
N THR A 154 -4.62 21.99 23.60
CA THR A 154 -3.69 20.87 23.44
C THR A 154 -2.41 21.22 24.18
N PHE A 155 -1.81 20.25 24.86
CA PHE A 155 -0.68 20.43 25.75
C PHE A 155 0.38 19.35 25.47
N ASP A 156 1.65 19.74 25.64
CA ASP A 156 2.80 18.87 25.37
C ASP A 156 2.97 17.80 26.45
N ASN A 157 2.41 18.02 27.65
CA ASN A 157 2.50 17.09 28.77
C ASN A 157 1.24 17.11 29.64
N LEU A 158 1.11 16.04 30.42
CA LEU A 158 -0.04 15.81 31.30
C LEU A 158 -0.16 16.82 32.43
N ALA A 159 0.97 17.28 32.99
CA ALA A 159 0.95 18.22 34.11
C ALA A 159 0.34 19.56 33.68
N ALA A 160 0.76 20.10 32.53
CA ALA A 160 0.20 21.32 31.96
C ALA A 160 -1.30 21.17 31.63
N ALA A 161 -1.71 19.99 31.12
CA ALA A 161 -3.12 19.71 30.86
C ALA A 161 -3.96 19.63 32.14
N GLU A 162 -3.44 19.01 33.21
CA GLU A 162 -4.13 18.91 34.50
C GLU A 162 -4.22 20.29 35.19
N GLU A 163 -3.19 21.12 35.08
CA GLU A 163 -3.21 22.51 35.58
C GLU A 163 -4.25 23.36 34.85
N ALA A 164 -4.28 23.31 33.51
CA ALA A 164 -5.28 24.00 32.71
C ALA A 164 -6.70 23.51 33.01
N ALA A 165 -6.88 22.21 33.24
CA ALA A 165 -8.17 21.63 33.64
C ALA A 165 -8.60 22.10 35.05
N ALA A 166 -7.67 22.26 35.99
CA ALA A 166 -7.95 22.72 37.35
C ALA A 166 -8.32 24.21 37.41
N ALA A 167 -7.76 25.02 36.51
CA ALA A 167 -8.06 26.46 36.40
C ALA A 167 -9.48 26.75 35.86
N MET A 168 -10.16 25.76 35.28
CA MET A 168 -11.48 25.94 34.68
C MET A 168 -12.62 26.10 35.71
N PRO A 169 -13.73 26.79 35.36
CA PRO A 169 -14.92 26.87 36.21
C PRO A 169 -15.43 25.45 36.54
N GLY A 170 -15.46 25.10 37.83
CA GLY A 170 -15.79 23.75 38.30
C GLY A 170 -14.59 22.80 38.51
N GLY A 171 -13.38 23.20 38.10
CA GLY A 171 -12.15 22.41 38.11
C GLY A 171 -11.60 22.01 39.49
N ARG A 172 -12.09 22.61 40.58
CA ARG A 172 -11.74 22.18 41.95
C ARG A 172 -12.32 20.81 42.31
N ARG A 173 -13.31 20.30 41.55
CA ARG A 173 -13.77 18.91 41.66
C ARG A 173 -13.06 18.06 40.60
N ALA A 174 -12.16 17.20 41.09
CA ALA A 174 -11.47 16.10 40.42
C ALA A 174 -11.50 16.15 38.88
N VAL A 175 -10.42 16.67 38.29
CA VAL A 175 -10.10 16.48 36.87
C VAL A 175 -10.30 15.00 36.53
N ARG A 176 -11.17 14.73 35.55
CA ARG A 176 -11.44 13.34 35.13
C ARG A 176 -10.61 13.00 33.92
N ARG A 177 -10.05 11.80 33.88
CA ARG A 177 -9.45 11.27 32.65
C ARG A 177 -10.55 10.61 31.82
N CYS A 178 -10.48 10.78 30.51
CA CYS A 178 -11.39 10.08 29.62
C CYS A 178 -11.13 8.58 29.67
N ALA A 179 -12.20 7.78 29.70
CA ALA A 179 -12.13 6.33 29.68
C ALA A 179 -11.45 5.77 28.42
N GLN A 180 -11.46 6.52 27.30
CA GLN A 180 -10.79 6.15 26.04
C GLN A 180 -9.38 6.74 25.92
N SER A 181 -8.84 7.37 26.97
CA SER A 181 -7.44 7.83 26.95
C SER A 181 -6.52 6.63 26.92
N GLN A 182 -5.56 6.63 26.00
CA GLN A 182 -4.49 5.65 26.02
C GLN A 182 -3.39 6.12 26.99
N PRO A 183 -2.64 5.20 27.63
CA PRO A 183 -1.52 5.58 28.47
C PRO A 183 -0.49 6.37 27.65
N ILE A 184 0.11 7.39 28.28
CA ILE A 184 1.22 8.14 27.69
C ILE A 184 2.29 7.13 27.29
N HIS A 185 2.68 7.09 26.02
CA HIS A 185 3.88 6.36 25.63
C HIS A 185 5.00 6.92 26.48
N LYS A 186 5.63 6.09 27.32
CA LYS A 186 6.76 6.52 28.15
C LYS A 186 7.73 7.23 27.23
N GLN A 187 7.72 8.56 27.26
CA GLN A 187 8.76 9.34 26.62
C GLN A 187 9.98 8.93 27.41
N ALA A 188 10.88 8.18 26.75
CA ALA A 188 12.24 8.11 27.24
C ALA A 188 12.64 9.57 27.51
N PRO A 189 13.22 9.89 28.68
CA PRO A 189 13.62 11.25 28.97
C PRO A 189 14.35 11.77 27.74
N THR A 190 14.06 13.00 27.33
CA THR A 190 14.76 13.70 26.26
C THR A 190 16.20 13.91 26.71
N VAL A 191 16.96 12.82 26.69
CA VAL A 191 18.39 12.85 26.51
C VAL A 191 18.49 13.44 25.12
N GLU A 192 18.97 14.67 25.06
CA GLU A 192 19.62 15.24 23.88
C GLU A 192 20.31 14.07 23.18
N GLN A 193 19.71 13.60 22.10
CA GLN A 193 20.10 12.36 21.44
C GLN A 193 21.49 12.64 20.89
N ALA A 194 22.52 12.36 21.69
CA ALA A 194 23.85 12.11 21.21
C ALA A 194 23.62 11.10 20.09
N ALA A 195 23.85 11.56 18.85
CA ALA A 195 23.62 10.78 17.65
C ALA A 195 24.02 9.35 17.96
N THR A 196 23.05 8.42 17.86
CA THR A 196 23.32 7.00 18.04
C THR A 196 24.57 6.71 17.24
N ALA A 197 25.67 6.36 17.92
CA ALA A 197 26.93 6.15 17.24
C ALA A 197 26.64 5.19 16.06
N PRO A 198 27.01 5.56 14.83
CA PRO A 198 26.64 4.78 13.65
C PRO A 198 27.00 3.32 13.94
N ARG A 199 26.01 2.45 13.77
CA ARG A 199 26.15 1.02 14.04
C ARG A 199 27.25 0.53 13.12
N ASP A 200 28.37 0.09 13.70
CA ASP A 200 29.54 -0.32 12.94
C ASP A 200 29.14 -1.39 11.93
N GLU A 201 29.44 -1.16 10.66
CA GLU A 201 28.99 -2.01 9.56
C GLU A 201 29.99 -3.15 9.33
N PRO A 202 29.53 -4.35 8.93
CA PRO A 202 30.43 -5.45 8.60
C PRO A 202 31.21 -5.12 7.32
N SER A 203 32.54 -5.23 7.37
CA SER A 203 33.41 -4.98 6.22
C SER A 203 33.61 -6.22 5.36
N ASP A 204 34.16 -6.06 4.15
CA ASP A 204 34.54 -7.18 3.27
C ASP A 204 35.90 -7.79 3.60
N TRP A 205 36.47 -7.41 4.74
CA TRP A 205 37.68 -8.03 5.26
C TRP A 205 37.34 -9.13 6.24
N TRP A 206 38.14 -10.20 6.18
CA TRP A 206 38.00 -11.34 7.06
C TRP A 206 39.33 -11.66 7.71
N THR A 207 39.28 -12.03 8.98
CA THR A 207 40.41 -12.59 9.71
C THR A 207 40.37 -14.10 9.60
N ILE A 208 41.47 -14.69 9.13
CA ILE A 208 41.70 -16.13 9.10
C ILE A 208 42.47 -16.51 10.36
N MET A 209 41.96 -17.49 11.11
CA MET A 209 42.53 -17.92 12.38
C MET A 209 42.86 -19.41 12.35
N ASP A 210 43.91 -19.78 13.07
CA ASP A 210 44.23 -21.19 13.33
C ASP A 210 43.17 -21.74 14.31
N PRO A 211 42.45 -22.82 13.95
CA PRO A 211 41.38 -23.36 14.78
C PRO A 211 41.88 -23.98 16.09
N ALA A 212 43.16 -24.35 16.18
CA ALA A 212 43.73 -24.95 17.39
C ALA A 212 44.19 -23.91 18.41
N SER A 213 44.81 -22.81 17.96
CA SER A 213 45.37 -21.77 18.83
C SER A 213 44.48 -20.52 18.95
N GLY A 214 43.54 -20.32 18.03
CA GLY A 214 42.78 -19.08 17.91
C GLY A 214 43.61 -17.88 17.44
N THR A 215 44.87 -18.09 17.02
CA THR A 215 45.74 -17.01 16.58
C THR A 215 45.41 -16.57 15.17
N GLU A 216 45.37 -15.25 14.96
CA GLU A 216 45.26 -14.65 13.63
C GLU A 216 46.46 -15.05 12.76
N ILE A 217 46.18 -15.62 11.59
CA ILE A 217 47.18 -16.00 10.59
C ILE A 217 47.34 -14.84 9.60
N VAL A 218 46.23 -14.42 8.99
CA VAL A 218 46.22 -13.41 7.93
C VAL A 218 44.83 -12.77 7.80
N ARG A 219 44.78 -11.55 7.27
CA ARG A 219 43.54 -10.88 6.85
C ARG A 219 43.40 -10.91 5.34
N VAL A 220 42.21 -11.24 4.86
CA VAL A 220 41.93 -11.40 3.43
C VAL A 220 40.68 -10.61 3.05
N TYR A 221 40.74 -9.92 1.92
CA TYR A 221 39.60 -9.23 1.33
C TYR A 221 38.74 -10.20 0.50
N GLY A 222 37.43 -10.22 0.74
CA GLY A 222 36.43 -10.92 -0.07
C GLY A 222 35.00 -10.50 0.32
N ALA A 223 34.23 -10.04 -0.66
CA ALA A 223 32.83 -9.63 -0.45
C ALA A 223 31.95 -10.79 0.06
N THR A 224 32.24 -12.00 -0.41
CA THR A 224 31.56 -13.22 0.01
C THR A 224 32.48 -14.15 0.79
N ALA A 225 31.89 -15.05 1.57
CA ALA A 225 32.63 -16.08 2.29
C ALA A 225 33.39 -17.03 1.34
N GLU A 226 32.86 -17.25 0.13
CA GLU A 226 33.48 -18.10 -0.89
C GLU A 226 34.70 -17.44 -1.52
N ASP A 227 34.60 -16.15 -1.89
CA ASP A 227 35.72 -15.38 -2.46
C ASP A 227 36.88 -15.29 -1.49
N MET A 228 36.56 -15.00 -0.23
CA MET A 228 37.55 -14.97 0.82
C MET A 228 38.18 -16.35 1.03
N THR A 229 37.39 -17.44 1.04
CA THR A 229 37.92 -18.81 1.22
C THR A 229 38.90 -19.16 0.10
N ARG A 230 38.54 -18.89 -1.16
CA ARG A 230 39.41 -19.12 -2.33
C ARG A 230 40.73 -18.35 -2.21
N ARG A 231 40.67 -17.09 -1.76
CA ARG A 231 41.86 -16.24 -1.57
C ARG A 231 42.70 -16.69 -0.37
N ALA A 232 42.08 -17.10 0.73
CA ALA A 232 42.76 -17.63 1.90
C ALA A 232 43.51 -18.92 1.56
N GLU A 233 42.88 -19.85 0.84
CA GLU A 233 43.49 -21.11 0.41
C GLU A 233 44.64 -20.93 -0.60
N ALA A 234 44.70 -19.82 -1.31
CA ALA A 234 45.83 -19.50 -2.18
C ALA A 234 47.10 -19.13 -1.40
N LEU A 235 46.98 -18.73 -0.13
CA LEU A 235 48.11 -18.28 0.68
C LEU A 235 48.91 -19.46 1.28
N PRO A 236 50.25 -19.48 1.14
CA PRO A 236 51.08 -20.57 1.65
C PRO A 236 50.94 -20.84 3.16
N GLU A 237 50.75 -19.78 3.94
CA GLU A 237 50.62 -19.84 5.40
C GLU A 237 49.33 -20.54 5.82
N VAL A 238 48.20 -20.18 5.20
CA VAL A 238 46.91 -20.82 5.42
C VAL A 238 46.95 -22.28 4.96
N ARG A 239 47.60 -22.58 3.82
CA ARG A 239 47.80 -23.96 3.36
C ARG A 239 48.63 -24.80 4.34
N ALA A 240 49.58 -24.21 5.05
CA ALA A 240 50.32 -24.90 6.09
C ALA A 240 49.42 -25.27 7.28
N VAL A 241 48.54 -24.34 7.69
CA VAL A 241 47.54 -24.57 8.75
C VAL A 241 46.50 -25.62 8.32
N ILE A 242 45.97 -25.53 7.10
CA ILE A 242 45.03 -26.54 6.56
C ILE A 242 45.66 -27.93 6.59
N ARG A 243 46.93 -28.07 6.17
CA ARG A 243 47.64 -29.37 6.22
C ARG A 243 47.79 -29.92 7.65
N LYS A 244 48.01 -29.04 8.63
CA LYS A 244 48.25 -29.41 10.02
C LYS A 244 46.97 -29.69 10.81
N HIS A 245 45.93 -28.87 10.61
CA HIS A 245 44.73 -28.83 11.44
C HIS A 245 43.44 -29.16 10.66
N ARG A 246 43.54 -29.53 9.38
CA ARG A 246 42.42 -29.90 8.48
C ARG A 246 41.37 -28.80 8.25
N GLY A 247 41.72 -27.53 8.47
CA GLY A 247 40.85 -26.39 8.20
C GLY A 247 41.37 -25.10 8.81
N PHE A 248 40.59 -24.03 8.66
CA PHE A 248 40.80 -22.73 9.31
C PHE A 248 39.50 -22.16 9.86
N SER A 249 39.58 -21.29 10.86
CA SER A 249 38.43 -20.51 11.35
C SER A 249 38.41 -19.13 10.69
N ARG A 250 37.23 -18.53 10.56
CA ARG A 250 37.05 -17.23 9.89
C ARG A 250 36.14 -16.31 10.70
N ARG A 251 36.45 -15.02 10.67
CA ARG A 251 35.62 -13.96 11.27
C ARG A 251 35.59 -12.75 10.33
N ARG A 252 34.40 -12.20 10.09
CA ARG A 252 34.24 -10.95 9.35
C ARG A 252 34.62 -9.77 10.27
N LEU A 253 35.46 -8.86 9.76
CA LEU A 253 35.90 -7.66 10.47
C LEU A 253 34.85 -6.57 10.36
N TRP A 254 34.73 -5.75 11.39
CA TRP A 254 33.93 -4.53 11.31
C TRP A 254 34.73 -3.37 10.71
N VAL A 255 34.05 -2.36 10.15
CA VAL A 255 34.72 -1.18 9.55
C VAL A 255 35.62 -0.47 10.57
N SER A 256 35.25 -0.43 11.85
CA SER A 256 36.11 0.13 12.92
C SER A 256 37.40 -0.67 13.16
N GLU A 257 37.44 -1.95 12.84
CA GLU A 257 38.60 -2.84 13.03
C GLU A 257 39.61 -2.77 11.87
N LEU A 258 39.28 -1.98 10.83
CA LEU A 258 40.11 -1.82 9.64
C LEU A 258 41.21 -0.77 9.83
N THR A 259 42.41 -1.14 9.39
CA THR A 259 43.51 -0.19 9.21
C THR A 259 43.16 0.85 8.13
N PRO A 260 43.76 2.05 8.15
CA PRO A 260 43.53 3.06 7.12
C PRO A 260 43.78 2.56 5.69
N ALA A 261 44.80 1.72 5.49
CA ALA A 261 45.09 1.11 4.19
C ALA A 261 44.00 0.14 3.74
N GLN A 262 43.42 -0.64 4.66
CA GLN A 262 42.30 -1.55 4.37
C GLN A 262 41.01 -0.80 4.05
N ARG A 263 40.77 0.34 4.71
CA ARG A 263 39.64 1.24 4.40
C ARG A 263 39.77 1.83 3.00
N GLN A 264 40.97 2.26 2.60
CA GLN A 264 41.22 2.77 1.24
C GLN A 264 41.02 1.70 0.16
N GLN A 265 41.28 0.42 0.47
CA GLN A 265 41.01 -0.68 -0.49
C GLN A 265 39.54 -1.06 -0.58
N GLN A 266 38.74 -0.79 0.47
CA GLN A 266 37.30 -1.04 0.47
C GLN A 266 36.51 0.05 -0.26
N ALA A 267 36.92 1.32 -0.15
CA ALA A 267 36.26 2.46 -0.80
C ALA A 267 35.97 2.27 -2.31
N PRO A 268 36.94 1.89 -3.17
CA PRO A 268 36.69 1.75 -4.61
C PRO A 268 35.75 0.57 -4.94
N ALA A 269 35.74 -0.48 -4.11
CA ALA A 269 34.82 -1.60 -4.32
C ALA A 269 33.39 -1.25 -3.92
N ALA A 270 33.22 -0.43 -2.88
CA ALA A 270 31.91 0.08 -2.48
C ALA A 270 31.34 1.04 -3.54
N GLU A 271 32.16 1.94 -4.09
CA GLU A 271 31.76 2.84 -5.17
C GLU A 271 31.30 2.07 -6.42
N GLN A 272 32.04 1.05 -6.84
CA GLN A 272 31.66 0.19 -7.96
C GLN A 272 30.37 -0.60 -7.70
N ALA A 273 30.14 -1.06 -6.47
CA ALA A 273 28.90 -1.76 -6.11
C ALA A 273 27.69 -0.82 -6.15
N VAL A 274 27.85 0.44 -5.73
CA VAL A 274 26.81 1.46 -5.82
C VAL A 274 26.52 1.80 -7.28
N GLU A 275 27.55 1.98 -8.10
CA GLU A 275 27.40 2.24 -9.54
C GLU A 275 26.67 1.10 -10.24
N ALA A 276 27.04 -0.16 -9.97
CA ALA A 276 26.35 -1.33 -10.53
C ALA A 276 24.89 -1.46 -10.06
N ASP A 277 24.58 -1.10 -8.81
CA ASP A 277 23.18 -1.06 -8.33
C ASP A 277 22.38 0.05 -9.02
N LEU A 278 22.98 1.22 -9.22
CA LEU A 278 22.36 2.33 -9.95
C LEU A 278 22.07 1.94 -11.40
N ASP A 279 23.03 1.32 -12.10
CA ASP A 279 22.83 0.81 -13.46
C ASP A 279 21.72 -0.25 -13.50
N ALA A 280 21.73 -1.22 -12.58
CA ALA A 280 20.66 -2.23 -12.50
C ALA A 280 19.29 -1.63 -12.14
N ARG A 281 19.24 -0.50 -11.43
CA ARG A 281 18.01 0.25 -11.18
C ARG A 281 17.56 0.99 -12.44
N LEU A 282 18.47 1.60 -13.19
CA LEU A 282 18.17 2.25 -14.46
C LEU A 282 17.63 1.25 -15.48
N ASP A 283 18.27 0.09 -15.65
CA ASP A 283 17.80 -0.98 -16.55
C ASP A 283 16.37 -1.44 -16.21
N ARG A 284 16.06 -1.57 -14.91
CA ARG A 284 14.70 -1.93 -14.46
C ARG A 284 13.68 -0.85 -14.79
N VAL A 285 14.03 0.42 -14.61
CA VAL A 285 13.15 1.54 -14.96
C VAL A 285 12.93 1.59 -16.47
N GLU A 286 13.96 1.35 -17.27
CA GLU A 286 13.87 1.33 -18.73
C GLU A 286 12.98 0.18 -19.23
N GLN A 287 13.13 -1.02 -18.65
CA GLN A 287 12.25 -2.16 -18.94
C GLN A 287 10.79 -1.90 -18.54
N GLN A 288 10.56 -1.27 -17.39
CA GLN A 288 9.21 -0.87 -16.96
C GLN A 288 8.60 0.14 -17.92
N ALA A 289 9.37 1.14 -18.35
CA ALA A 289 8.93 2.13 -19.33
C ALA A 289 8.59 1.49 -20.68
N ALA A 290 9.45 0.58 -21.19
CA ALA A 290 9.19 -0.16 -22.42
C ALA A 290 7.89 -0.98 -22.32
N THR A 291 7.72 -1.71 -21.21
CA THR A 291 6.50 -2.53 -20.98
C THR A 291 5.23 -1.67 -20.93
N ALA A 292 5.30 -0.49 -20.28
CA ALA A 292 4.17 0.44 -20.21
C ALA A 292 3.83 1.04 -21.59
N PHE A 293 4.86 1.34 -22.39
CA PHE A 293 4.67 1.82 -23.76
C PHE A 293 4.02 0.76 -24.65
N ASP A 294 4.51 -0.48 -24.59
CA ASP A 294 3.94 -1.61 -25.35
C ASP A 294 2.50 -1.93 -24.92
N ALA A 295 2.19 -1.81 -23.62
CA ALA A 295 0.82 -1.95 -23.13
C ALA A 295 -0.10 -0.86 -23.69
N THR A 296 0.37 0.39 -23.71
CA THR A 296 -0.39 1.52 -24.25
C THR A 296 -0.61 1.37 -25.76
N ALA A 297 0.41 0.95 -26.51
CA ALA A 297 0.30 0.70 -27.94
C ALA A 297 -0.74 -0.39 -28.23
N ARG A 298 -0.70 -1.53 -27.51
CA ARG A 298 -1.70 -2.60 -27.65
C ARG A 298 -3.12 -2.15 -27.33
N ALA A 299 -3.30 -1.32 -26.30
CA ALA A 299 -4.61 -0.77 -25.97
C ALA A 299 -5.17 0.14 -27.09
N VAL A 300 -4.31 0.94 -27.72
CA VAL A 300 -4.69 1.78 -28.86
C VAL A 300 -5.08 0.92 -30.07
N ASP A 301 -4.26 -0.08 -30.43
CA ASP A 301 -4.56 -1.00 -31.53
C ASP A 301 -5.87 -1.75 -31.30
N ALA A 302 -6.14 -2.15 -30.05
CA ALA A 302 -7.37 -2.85 -29.67
C ALA A 302 -8.61 -1.96 -29.80
N ILE A 303 -8.53 -0.70 -29.39
CA ILE A 303 -9.61 0.28 -29.55
C ILE A 303 -9.86 0.56 -31.03
N GLU A 304 -8.80 0.81 -31.82
CA GLU A 304 -8.92 1.03 -33.26
C GLU A 304 -9.56 -0.20 -33.96
N HIS A 305 -9.18 -1.42 -33.57
CA HIS A 305 -9.81 -2.62 -34.07
C HIS A 305 -11.30 -2.69 -33.73
N ALA A 306 -11.67 -2.43 -32.47
CA ALA A 306 -13.06 -2.42 -32.03
C ALA A 306 -13.90 -1.38 -32.79
N GLU A 307 -13.35 -0.18 -33.04
CA GLU A 307 -13.99 0.85 -33.87
C GLU A 307 -14.18 0.38 -35.32
N ASN A 308 -13.16 -0.25 -35.91
CA ASN A 308 -13.20 -0.74 -37.30
C ASN A 308 -14.23 -1.86 -37.52
N VAL A 309 -14.50 -2.69 -36.50
CA VAL A 309 -15.52 -3.76 -36.58
C VAL A 309 -16.89 -3.32 -36.05
N GLU A 310 -17.06 -2.03 -35.75
CA GLU A 310 -18.27 -1.45 -35.14
C GLU A 310 -18.71 -2.21 -33.86
N ALA A 311 -17.75 -2.76 -33.11
CA ALA A 311 -18.04 -3.45 -31.86
C ALA A 311 -18.39 -2.43 -30.78
N ALA A 312 -19.55 -2.62 -30.15
CA ALA A 312 -19.94 -1.83 -28.98
C ALA A 312 -19.15 -2.31 -27.75
N VAL A 313 -17.91 -1.84 -27.60
CA VAL A 313 -17.09 -2.03 -26.40
C VAL A 313 -17.28 -0.87 -25.43
N GLU A 314 -17.48 -1.19 -24.15
CA GLU A 314 -17.68 -0.18 -23.10
C GLU A 314 -16.36 0.18 -22.39
N THR A 315 -15.35 -0.69 -22.50
CA THR A 315 -14.07 -0.57 -21.79
C THR A 315 -12.87 -0.92 -22.69
N VAL A 316 -11.67 -0.51 -22.28
CA VAL A 316 -10.42 -0.86 -22.97
C VAL A 316 -10.16 -2.35 -22.86
N GLU A 317 -10.49 -2.95 -21.73
CA GLU A 317 -10.35 -4.39 -21.49
C GLU A 317 -11.24 -5.21 -22.43
N ASP A 318 -12.46 -4.75 -22.73
CA ASP A 318 -13.33 -5.39 -23.72
C ASP A 318 -12.74 -5.31 -25.14
N ALA A 319 -12.16 -4.15 -25.48
CA ALA A 319 -11.48 -3.96 -26.77
C ALA A 319 -10.25 -4.88 -26.88
N GLU A 320 -9.42 -4.96 -25.83
CA GLU A 320 -8.26 -5.85 -25.78
C GLU A 320 -8.65 -7.32 -25.88
N ALA A 321 -9.75 -7.73 -25.23
CA ALA A 321 -10.26 -9.10 -25.32
C ALA A 321 -10.73 -9.45 -26.74
N LEU A 322 -11.43 -8.53 -27.42
CA LEU A 322 -11.81 -8.72 -28.83
C LEU A 322 -10.59 -8.78 -29.75
N TYR A 323 -9.64 -7.87 -29.55
CA TYR A 323 -8.41 -7.85 -30.33
C TYR A 323 -7.55 -9.10 -30.13
N ALA A 324 -7.45 -9.61 -28.89
CA ALA A 324 -6.76 -10.86 -28.59
C ALA A 324 -7.44 -12.06 -29.28
N ALA A 325 -8.79 -12.10 -29.31
CA ALA A 325 -9.51 -13.13 -30.04
C ALA A 325 -9.22 -13.07 -31.55
N GLN A 326 -9.16 -11.87 -32.14
CA GLN A 326 -8.77 -11.67 -33.54
C GLN A 326 -7.34 -12.17 -33.80
N LEU A 327 -6.36 -11.80 -32.97
CA LEU A 327 -4.97 -12.26 -33.12
C LEU A 327 -4.83 -13.79 -33.05
N VAL A 328 -5.59 -14.45 -32.17
CA VAL A 328 -5.63 -15.92 -32.11
C VAL A 328 -6.20 -16.48 -33.42
N THR A 329 -7.28 -15.92 -33.96
CA THR A 329 -7.84 -16.40 -35.23
C THR A 329 -6.89 -16.20 -36.41
N GLU A 330 -6.11 -15.11 -36.44
CA GLU A 330 -5.11 -14.87 -37.49
C GLU A 330 -3.90 -15.79 -37.37
N ALA A 331 -3.41 -16.05 -36.15
CA ALA A 331 -2.34 -17.01 -35.90
C ALA A 331 -2.77 -18.43 -36.29
N GLU A 332 -3.96 -18.86 -35.88
CA GLU A 332 -4.53 -20.16 -36.25
C GLU A 332 -4.81 -20.29 -37.76
N ALA A 333 -5.20 -19.19 -38.42
CA ALA A 333 -5.37 -19.15 -39.87
C ALA A 333 -4.02 -19.24 -40.61
N THR A 334 -2.95 -18.67 -40.06
CA THR A 334 -1.62 -18.65 -40.66
C THR A 334 -0.90 -20.00 -40.53
N ASP A 335 -1.12 -20.73 -39.44
CA ASP A 335 -0.52 -22.04 -39.19
C ASP A 335 -1.22 -23.22 -39.89
N GLY A 336 -2.23 -22.97 -40.73
CA GLY A 336 -2.84 -24.00 -41.60
C GLY A 336 -3.58 -25.13 -40.86
N THR A 337 -3.81 -25.01 -39.56
CA THR A 337 -4.20 -26.13 -38.68
C THR A 337 -5.67 -26.54 -38.74
N TRP A 338 -6.56 -25.78 -39.38
CA TRP A 338 -8.01 -25.97 -39.23
C TRP A 338 -8.81 -26.46 -40.45
N ARG A 339 -8.20 -26.73 -41.61
CA ARG A 339 -8.98 -27.18 -42.79
C ARG A 339 -8.60 -28.52 -43.43
N GLY A 340 -7.71 -29.32 -42.84
CA GLY A 340 -7.45 -30.65 -43.41
C GLY A 340 -6.67 -31.65 -42.56
N ASP A 341 -5.78 -31.21 -41.67
CA ASP A 341 -4.82 -32.15 -41.07
C ASP A 341 -5.28 -32.85 -39.79
N TRP A 342 -6.32 -32.36 -39.10
CA TRP A 342 -6.77 -32.97 -37.83
C TRP A 342 -7.88 -34.02 -37.98
N ILE A 343 -8.68 -33.96 -39.05
CA ILE A 343 -9.50 -35.10 -39.45
C ILE A 343 -8.57 -35.95 -40.28
N GLY A 344 -8.06 -37.04 -39.70
CA GLY A 344 -7.12 -37.98 -40.32
C GLY A 344 -7.65 -38.67 -41.58
N GLU A 345 -8.07 -37.91 -42.58
CA GLU A 345 -8.30 -38.36 -43.94
C GLU A 345 -6.93 -38.45 -44.62
N HIS A 346 -6.09 -39.36 -44.11
CA HIS A 346 -5.05 -39.94 -44.94
C HIS A 346 -5.77 -40.91 -45.88
N PRO A 347 -5.84 -40.63 -47.19
CA PRO A 347 -6.63 -41.44 -48.13
C PRO A 347 -6.18 -42.91 -48.25
N ASN A 348 -5.13 -43.31 -47.52
CA ASN A 348 -4.51 -44.63 -47.57
C ASN A 348 -4.51 -45.38 -46.23
N ASP A 349 -5.03 -44.82 -45.13
CA ASP A 349 -5.01 -45.51 -43.83
C ASP A 349 -6.29 -46.33 -43.61
N GLU A 350 -6.08 -47.60 -43.26
CA GLU A 350 -7.11 -48.57 -42.94
C GLU A 350 -7.89 -48.09 -41.70
N PRO A 351 -9.23 -47.96 -41.76
CA PRO A 351 -9.99 -47.35 -40.68
C PRO A 351 -9.86 -48.17 -39.38
N LEU A 352 -9.39 -47.52 -38.32
CA LEU A 352 -9.18 -48.08 -36.97
C LEU A 352 -10.45 -48.68 -36.34
N PHE A 353 -11.63 -48.30 -36.85
CA PHE A 353 -12.89 -48.93 -36.51
C PHE A 353 -13.60 -49.35 -37.79
N PRO A 354 -13.96 -50.64 -37.95
CA PRO A 354 -14.82 -51.08 -39.03
C PRO A 354 -16.20 -50.46 -38.80
N ILE A 355 -16.45 -49.33 -39.46
CA ILE A 355 -17.79 -48.78 -39.55
C ILE A 355 -18.53 -49.71 -40.53
N ASP A 356 -19.25 -50.69 -39.99
CA ASP A 356 -20.27 -51.42 -40.73
C ASP A 356 -21.28 -50.39 -41.22
N ARG A 357 -21.17 -49.96 -42.49
CA ARG A 357 -22.12 -49.05 -43.12
C ARG A 357 -23.48 -49.74 -43.05
N PRO A 358 -24.44 -49.27 -42.22
CA PRO A 358 -25.74 -49.89 -42.20
C PRO A 358 -26.37 -49.71 -43.59
N ARG A 359 -26.76 -50.84 -44.18
CA ARG A 359 -27.60 -50.91 -45.38
C ARG A 359 -28.74 -49.89 -45.25
N GLU A 360 -28.78 -48.96 -46.20
CA GLU A 360 -29.96 -48.26 -46.70
C GLU A 360 -31.12 -48.14 -45.70
N GLN A 361 -31.08 -47.12 -44.83
CA GLN A 361 -32.31 -46.60 -44.24
C GLN A 361 -33.12 -45.94 -45.35
N GLY A 362 -34.06 -46.72 -45.90
CA GLY A 362 -35.02 -46.29 -46.89
C GLY A 362 -35.79 -45.04 -46.44
N SER A 363 -36.03 -44.18 -47.42
CA SER A 363 -36.82 -42.95 -47.38
C SER A 363 -38.11 -43.08 -46.56
N LEU A 364 -38.19 -42.34 -45.45
CA LEU A 364 -39.38 -42.26 -44.60
C LEU A 364 -40.23 -41.01 -44.89
N PHE A 365 -40.20 -40.51 -46.13
CA PHE A 365 -41.10 -39.45 -46.59
C PHE A 365 -41.49 -39.71 -48.05
N ALA A 366 -42.64 -40.34 -48.25
CA ALA A 366 -43.43 -40.35 -49.48
C ALA A 366 -44.88 -40.05 -49.13
#